data_AF-X1LDF1-F1
#
_entry.id   AF-X1LDF1-F1
#
_cell.length_a   1.000
_cell.length_b   1.000
_cell.length_c   1.000
_cell.angle_alpha   90.00
_cell.angle_beta   90.00
_cell.angle_gamma   90.00
#
_symmetry.space_group_name_H-M   'P 1'
#
loop_
_entity.id
_entity.type
_entity.pdbx_description
1 polymer ?
#
loop_
_entity_poly.entity_id
_entity_poly.type
_entity_poly.pdbx_seq_one_letter_code
_entity_poly.pdbx_strand_id
1 'polypeptide(L)'
;DPRIVWHGVVDDATLNEYYAKAHVSVYASLVEGYGMPIVESLWHARPCICHNGGVMAELAAEGGCRTVDMTDPDALAGQIHALASEPQAYLKLASEAVARPILTWRSYARAMLRQLASHTSRSVAKPLPRQWQHLLIDPQLQLVDEPGQLALACLLHQRPAQCALLLGEHPQWVTDLIGHHALRAWQVAEGTLLGEVSRQGAVSRIEAPVDVALPLLLDELRDSEITVDLVVLAAEPDSPALREALGPLLTGQAEGLLLVAQGLSAETTLALGLPFEAAIELPGLRGYHYPLVKPGADQ
;
A
#
# COMPACT_ATOMS: atom_id res chain seq x y z
N ASP A 1 -34.19 -26.77 41.67
CA ASP A 1 -35.48 -26.51 40.99
C ASP A 1 -35.50 -27.38 39.73
N PRO A 2 -36.48 -28.29 39.55
CA PRO A 2 -36.52 -29.17 38.37
C PRO A 2 -36.74 -28.43 37.05
N ARG A 3 -37.09 -27.14 37.09
CA ARG A 3 -37.28 -26.27 35.90
C ARG A 3 -35.97 -25.70 35.35
N ILE A 4 -34.86 -25.89 36.07
CA ILE A 4 -33.54 -25.35 35.70
C ILE A 4 -32.58 -26.52 35.51
N VAL A 5 -31.98 -26.61 34.33
CA VAL A 5 -31.00 -27.65 33.98
C VAL A 5 -29.70 -26.97 33.56
N TRP A 6 -28.60 -27.30 34.25
CA TRP A 6 -27.26 -26.86 33.89
C TRP A 6 -26.58 -27.92 33.03
N HIS A 7 -26.34 -27.61 31.76
CA HIS A 7 -25.72 -28.55 30.81
C HIS A 7 -24.18 -28.50 30.79
N GLY A 8 -23.56 -27.50 31.41
CA GLY A 8 -22.11 -27.33 31.40
C GLY A 8 -21.57 -26.93 30.03
N VAL A 9 -20.29 -27.24 29.80
CA VAL A 9 -19.68 -27.08 28.47
C VAL A 9 -20.18 -28.22 27.58
N VAL A 10 -20.73 -27.86 26.43
CA VAL A 10 -21.24 -28.80 25.43
C VAL A 10 -20.50 -28.60 24.12
N ASP A 11 -20.53 -29.61 23.25
CA ASP A 11 -19.98 -29.48 21.90
C ASP A 11 -20.90 -28.66 20.98
N ASP A 12 -20.36 -28.25 19.83
CA ASP A 12 -21.06 -27.39 18.86
C ASP A 12 -22.36 -28.04 18.33
N ALA A 13 -22.37 -29.36 18.18
CA ALA A 13 -23.55 -30.09 17.72
C ALA A 13 -24.68 -29.99 18.74
N THR A 14 -24.37 -30.20 20.03
CA THR A 14 -25.32 -30.09 21.13
C THR A 14 -25.80 -28.64 21.30
N LEU A 15 -24.89 -27.67 21.21
CA LEU A 15 -25.24 -26.24 21.30
C LEU A 15 -26.21 -25.83 20.18
N ASN A 16 -25.93 -26.26 18.95
CA ASN A 16 -26.80 -26.02 17.79
C ASN A 16 -28.20 -26.63 18.01
N GLU A 17 -28.28 -27.86 18.52
CA GLU A 17 -29.56 -28.45 18.89
C GLU A 17 -30.31 -27.65 19.96
N TYR A 18 -29.61 -27.10 20.95
CA TYR A 18 -30.24 -26.27 21.98
C TYR A 18 -30.80 -24.98 21.40
N TYR A 19 -30.06 -24.27 20.54
CA TYR A 19 -30.62 -23.12 19.83
C TYR A 19 -31.82 -23.54 18.96
N ALA A 20 -31.74 -24.66 18.23
CA ALA A 20 -32.82 -25.14 17.40
C ALA A 20 -34.09 -25.51 18.20
N LYS A 21 -33.95 -25.97 19.45
CA LYS A 21 -35.08 -26.37 20.33
C LYS A 21 -35.57 -25.23 21.23
N ALA A 22 -34.74 -24.20 21.47
CA ALA A 22 -35.10 -23.08 22.33
C ALA A 22 -36.29 -22.30 21.76
N HIS A 23 -37.15 -21.79 22.65
CA HIS A 23 -38.17 -20.82 22.27
C HIS A 23 -37.55 -19.43 22.14
N VAL A 24 -36.78 -19.03 23.14
CA VAL A 24 -36.05 -17.76 23.23
C VAL A 24 -34.68 -18.03 23.84
N SER A 25 -33.67 -17.24 23.48
CA SER A 25 -32.39 -17.21 24.18
C SER A 25 -32.27 -15.95 25.05
N VAL A 26 -31.52 -16.05 26.15
CA VAL A 26 -31.20 -14.89 26.99
C VAL A 26 -29.68 -14.77 27.03
N TYR A 27 -29.17 -13.63 26.58
CA TYR A 27 -27.76 -13.31 26.64
C TYR A 27 -27.53 -12.18 27.64
N ALA A 28 -27.27 -12.56 28.89
CA ALA A 28 -27.23 -11.66 30.04
C ALA A 28 -25.85 -11.00 30.28
N SER A 29 -25.05 -10.80 29.23
CA SER A 29 -23.80 -10.03 29.30
C SER A 29 -24.07 -8.54 29.45
N LEU A 30 -23.24 -7.82 30.23
CA LEU A 30 -23.31 -6.36 30.38
C LEU A 30 -22.44 -5.61 29.38
N VAL A 31 -21.29 -6.17 29.01
CA VAL A 31 -20.31 -5.55 28.09
C VAL A 31 -19.74 -6.62 27.18
N GLU A 32 -19.66 -6.31 25.88
CA GLU A 32 -19.20 -7.24 24.85
C GLU A 32 -18.47 -6.54 23.71
N GLY A 33 -17.64 -7.32 23.00
CA GLY A 33 -16.98 -6.85 21.78
C GLY A 33 -17.86 -6.92 20.52
N TYR A 34 -18.69 -7.95 20.40
CA TYR A 34 -19.60 -8.13 19.25
C TYR A 34 -20.97 -8.68 19.62
N GLY A 35 -21.04 -9.78 20.38
CA GLY A 35 -22.31 -10.44 20.70
C GLY A 35 -22.66 -11.61 19.76
N MET A 36 -21.67 -12.45 19.42
CA MET A 36 -21.86 -13.66 18.60
C MET A 36 -23.04 -14.54 19.05
N PRO A 37 -23.27 -14.79 20.36
CA PRO A 37 -24.39 -15.62 20.80
C PRO A 37 -25.78 -15.05 20.42
N ILE A 38 -25.91 -13.73 20.32
CA ILE A 38 -27.14 -13.08 19.84
C ILE A 38 -27.36 -13.46 18.37
N VAL A 39 -26.33 -13.30 17.54
CA VAL A 39 -26.39 -13.60 16.10
C VAL A 39 -26.65 -15.09 15.85
N GLU A 40 -26.05 -15.98 16.65
CA GLU A 40 -26.30 -17.43 16.59
C GLU A 40 -27.76 -17.77 16.90
N SER A 41 -28.34 -17.17 17.94
CA SER A 41 -29.77 -17.34 18.24
C SER A 41 -30.66 -16.93 17.05
N LEU A 42 -30.38 -15.76 16.48
CA LEU A 42 -31.13 -15.24 15.33
C LEU A 42 -30.95 -16.09 14.08
N TRP A 43 -29.77 -16.69 13.88
CA TRP A 43 -29.50 -17.65 12.80
C TRP A 43 -30.40 -18.88 12.88
N HIS A 44 -30.78 -19.27 14.10
CA HIS A 44 -31.78 -20.32 14.37
C HIS A 44 -33.23 -19.83 14.36
N ALA A 45 -33.48 -18.60 13.90
CA ALA A 45 -34.77 -17.93 13.95
C ALA A 45 -35.37 -17.87 15.38
N ARG A 46 -34.51 -17.85 16.40
CA ARG A 46 -34.90 -17.73 17.80
C ARG A 46 -34.70 -16.30 18.28
N PRO A 47 -35.77 -15.61 18.72
CA PRO A 47 -35.64 -14.32 19.37
C PRO A 47 -34.64 -14.37 20.53
N CYS A 48 -33.91 -13.28 20.72
CA CYS A 48 -32.92 -13.15 21.79
C CYS A 48 -33.27 -11.98 22.72
N ILE A 49 -33.17 -12.17 24.03
CA ILE A 49 -33.19 -11.09 25.01
C ILE A 49 -31.74 -10.73 25.35
N CYS A 50 -31.33 -9.49 25.12
CA CYS A 50 -29.97 -9.00 25.36
C CYS A 50 -29.97 -7.66 26.11
N HIS A 51 -28.78 -7.21 26.51
CA HIS A 51 -28.63 -5.92 27.19
C HIS A 51 -29.01 -4.74 26.29
N ASN A 52 -29.56 -3.68 26.89
CA ASN A 52 -30.00 -2.46 26.21
C ASN A 52 -28.88 -1.42 25.96
N GLY A 53 -27.61 -1.79 26.16
CA GLY A 53 -26.45 -0.93 25.93
C GLY A 53 -25.39 -1.52 24.99
N GLY A 54 -24.51 -0.64 24.50
CA GLY A 54 -23.33 -1.00 23.70
C GLY A 54 -23.66 -1.77 22.41
N VAL A 55 -22.75 -2.65 22.01
CA VAL A 55 -22.85 -3.44 20.77
C VAL A 55 -24.09 -4.34 20.73
N MET A 56 -24.61 -4.75 21.89
CA MET A 56 -25.82 -5.57 21.97
C MET A 56 -27.07 -4.78 21.60
N ALA A 57 -27.14 -3.50 21.98
CA ALA A 57 -28.21 -2.60 21.56
C ALA A 57 -28.14 -2.30 20.06
N GLU A 58 -26.94 -2.12 19.52
CA GLU A 58 -26.73 -1.95 18.08
C GLU A 58 -27.20 -3.19 17.29
N LEU A 59 -26.80 -4.38 17.73
CA LEU A 59 -27.28 -5.63 17.15
C LEU A 59 -28.80 -5.77 17.27
N ALA A 60 -29.39 -5.41 18.39
CA ALA A 60 -30.83 -5.54 18.61
C ALA A 60 -31.67 -4.57 17.76
N ALA A 61 -31.12 -3.40 17.40
CA ALA A 61 -31.81 -2.39 16.60
C ALA A 61 -32.16 -2.89 15.17
N GLU A 62 -31.45 -3.90 14.68
CA GLU A 62 -31.74 -4.55 13.39
C GLU A 62 -32.91 -5.57 13.45
N GLY A 63 -33.51 -5.78 14.63
CA GLY A 63 -34.68 -6.63 14.82
C GLY A 63 -34.37 -8.06 15.25
N GLY A 64 -35.43 -8.75 15.70
CA GLY A 64 -35.37 -10.12 16.22
C GLY A 64 -34.97 -10.23 17.70
N CYS A 65 -34.72 -9.10 18.36
CA CYS A 65 -34.32 -9.05 19.76
C CYS A 65 -35.28 -8.26 20.65
N ARG A 66 -35.28 -8.57 21.94
CA ARG A 66 -35.75 -7.67 23.02
C ARG A 66 -34.54 -7.18 23.79
N THR A 67 -34.57 -5.92 24.19
CA THR A 67 -33.52 -5.34 25.03
C THR A 67 -34.06 -5.04 26.42
N VAL A 68 -33.23 -5.26 27.43
CA VAL A 68 -33.52 -4.92 28.83
C VAL A 68 -32.22 -4.58 29.55
N ASP A 69 -32.30 -3.81 30.64
CA ASP A 69 -31.17 -3.67 31.54
C ASP A 69 -30.94 -5.02 32.23
N MET A 70 -29.78 -5.64 32.01
CA MET A 70 -29.49 -6.98 32.56
C MET A 70 -29.13 -6.93 34.05
N THR A 71 -29.00 -5.73 34.62
CA THR A 71 -28.88 -5.53 36.07
C THR A 71 -30.24 -5.54 36.79
N ASP A 72 -31.35 -5.51 36.05
CA ASP A 72 -32.71 -5.56 36.57
C ASP A 72 -33.34 -6.96 36.33
N PRO A 73 -33.31 -7.87 37.32
CA PRO A 73 -33.84 -9.21 37.18
C PRO A 73 -35.37 -9.24 37.04
N ASP A 74 -36.09 -8.27 37.60
CA ASP A 74 -37.55 -8.20 37.50
C ASP A 74 -37.96 -7.78 36.09
N ALA A 75 -37.25 -6.82 35.49
CA ALA A 75 -37.46 -6.44 34.10
C ALA A 75 -37.12 -7.60 33.14
N LEU A 76 -36.04 -8.35 33.39
CA LEU A 76 -35.70 -9.54 32.62
C LEU A 76 -36.80 -10.61 32.71
N ALA A 77 -37.28 -10.90 33.93
CA ALA A 77 -38.37 -11.85 34.15
C ALA A 77 -39.65 -11.41 33.41
N GLY A 78 -39.95 -10.11 33.40
CA GLY A 78 -41.05 -9.53 32.64
C GLY A 78 -40.93 -9.78 31.13
N GLN A 79 -39.74 -9.62 30.54
CA GLN A 79 -39.51 -9.90 29.12
C GLN A 79 -39.66 -11.38 28.78
N ILE A 80 -39.11 -12.27 29.62
CA ILE A 80 -39.27 -13.72 29.45
C ILE A 80 -40.74 -14.11 29.51
N HIS A 81 -41.48 -13.57 30.48
CA HIS A 81 -42.91 -13.80 30.62
C HIS A 81 -43.68 -13.33 29.39
N ALA A 82 -43.47 -12.09 28.96
CA ALA A 82 -44.16 -11.52 27.80
C ALA A 82 -43.96 -12.35 26.54
N LEU A 83 -42.73 -12.80 26.26
CA LEU A 83 -42.46 -13.65 25.09
C LEU A 83 -43.10 -15.03 25.20
N ALA A 84 -43.26 -15.57 26.41
CA ALA A 84 -43.94 -16.85 26.64
C ALA A 84 -45.47 -16.74 26.60
N SER A 85 -46.04 -15.59 26.98
CA SER A 85 -47.49 -15.39 27.11
C SER A 85 -48.14 -14.68 25.93
N GLU A 86 -47.36 -14.00 25.07
CA GLU A 86 -47.86 -13.20 23.95
C GLU A 86 -47.39 -13.74 22.58
N PRO A 87 -48.11 -14.70 21.99
CA PRO A 87 -47.69 -15.34 20.74
C PRO A 87 -47.45 -14.37 19.58
N GLN A 88 -48.20 -13.27 19.50
CA GLN A 88 -48.06 -12.29 18.42
C GLN A 88 -46.76 -11.48 18.54
N ALA A 89 -46.37 -11.11 19.77
CA ALA A 89 -45.11 -10.41 20.02
C ALA A 89 -43.91 -11.32 19.69
N TYR A 90 -43.99 -12.60 20.07
CA TYR A 90 -43.01 -13.60 19.70
C TYR A 90 -42.90 -13.77 18.18
N LEU A 91 -44.03 -13.99 17.49
CA LEU A 91 -44.05 -14.23 16.05
C LEU A 91 -43.47 -13.04 15.27
N LYS A 92 -43.72 -11.81 15.73
CA LYS A 92 -43.11 -10.62 15.14
C LYS A 92 -41.58 -10.69 15.20
N LEU A 93 -41.01 -10.91 16.38
CA LEU A 93 -39.55 -11.01 16.54
C LEU A 93 -38.96 -12.20 15.77
N ALA A 94 -39.64 -13.35 15.77
CA ALA A 94 -39.20 -14.50 15.00
C ALA A 94 -39.18 -14.19 13.49
N SER A 95 -40.18 -13.45 12.99
CA SER A 95 -40.21 -13.03 11.58
C SER A 95 -39.09 -12.04 11.25
N GLU A 96 -38.76 -11.12 12.16
CA GLU A 96 -37.63 -10.21 12.02
C GLU A 96 -36.30 -10.98 12.00
N ALA A 97 -36.13 -11.97 12.89
CA ALA A 97 -34.94 -12.82 12.90
C ALA A 97 -34.76 -13.60 11.58
N VAL A 98 -35.84 -14.11 11.00
CA VAL A 98 -35.82 -14.80 9.69
C VAL A 98 -35.49 -13.85 8.55
N ALA A 99 -36.06 -12.64 8.55
CA ALA A 99 -35.85 -11.66 7.48
C ALA A 99 -34.48 -10.97 7.56
N ARG A 100 -33.81 -11.06 8.72
CA ARG A 100 -32.55 -10.36 8.96
C ARG A 100 -31.43 -10.90 8.06
N PRO A 101 -30.75 -10.03 7.30
CA PRO A 101 -29.57 -10.43 6.56
C PRO A 101 -28.40 -10.64 7.53
N ILE A 102 -28.07 -11.90 7.83
CA ILE A 102 -26.90 -12.22 8.65
C ILE A 102 -25.69 -12.48 7.74
N LEU A 103 -24.60 -11.76 8.00
CA LEU A 103 -23.34 -11.94 7.28
C LEU A 103 -22.76 -13.34 7.53
N THR A 104 -22.49 -14.07 6.46
CA THR A 104 -21.70 -15.31 6.54
C THR A 104 -20.21 -15.00 6.54
N TRP A 105 -19.40 -15.89 7.09
CA TRP A 105 -17.94 -15.85 6.95
C TRP A 105 -17.48 -15.75 5.50
N ARG A 106 -18.18 -16.41 4.56
CA ARG A 106 -17.88 -16.32 3.12
C ARG A 106 -18.18 -14.92 2.56
N SER A 107 -19.28 -14.29 2.97
CA SER A 107 -19.62 -12.92 2.59
C SER A 107 -18.63 -11.91 3.18
N TYR A 108 -18.25 -12.10 4.44
CA TYR A 108 -17.25 -11.28 5.12
C TYR A 108 -15.87 -11.38 4.44
N ALA A 109 -15.39 -12.60 4.17
CA ALA A 109 -14.13 -12.82 3.47
C ALA A 109 -14.13 -12.18 2.07
N ARG A 110 -15.26 -12.24 1.34
CA ARG A 110 -15.40 -11.57 0.04
C ARG A 110 -15.34 -10.05 0.17
N ALA A 111 -16.00 -9.47 1.17
CA ALA A 111 -15.93 -8.03 1.42
C ALA A 111 -14.49 -7.60 1.77
N MET A 112 -13.82 -8.36 2.63
CA MET A 112 -12.41 -8.14 2.98
C MET A 112 -11.48 -8.24 1.76
N LEU A 113 -11.63 -9.28 0.93
CA LEU A 113 -10.83 -9.44 -0.29
C LEU A 113 -11.05 -8.31 -1.29
N ARG A 114 -12.28 -7.78 -1.40
CA ARG A 114 -12.55 -6.59 -2.23
C ARG A 114 -11.82 -5.36 -1.71
N GLN A 115 -11.82 -5.15 -0.39
CA GLN A 115 -11.08 -4.06 0.24
C GLN A 115 -9.57 -4.23 0.04
N LEU A 116 -9.03 -5.44 0.19
CA LEU A 116 -7.62 -5.70 -0.08
C LEU A 116 -7.27 -5.48 -1.56
N ALA A 117 -8.12 -5.93 -2.49
CA ALA A 117 -7.92 -5.73 -3.93
C ALA A 117 -8.02 -4.26 -4.35
N SER A 118 -8.79 -3.43 -3.63
CA SER A 118 -8.85 -1.98 -3.87
C SER A 118 -7.63 -1.24 -3.33
N HIS A 119 -6.78 -1.90 -2.53
CA HIS A 119 -5.50 -1.37 -2.06
C HIS A 119 -4.37 -2.05 -2.85
N THR A 120 -3.95 -1.44 -3.96
CA THR A 120 -2.89 -1.97 -4.84
C THR A 120 -1.54 -2.03 -4.14
N SER A 121 -1.08 -3.25 -3.82
CA SER A 121 0.34 -3.61 -3.91
C SER A 121 0.63 -3.91 -5.38
N ARG A 122 1.51 -3.13 -6.00
CA ARG A 122 1.84 -3.30 -7.42
C ARG A 122 2.83 -4.46 -7.58
N SER A 123 2.34 -5.57 -8.11
CA SER A 123 3.18 -6.66 -8.62
C SER A 123 3.65 -6.33 -10.03
N VAL A 124 4.94 -6.55 -10.31
CA VAL A 124 5.57 -6.43 -11.63
C VAL A 124 4.91 -7.41 -12.59
N ALA A 125 4.01 -6.91 -13.44
CA ALA A 125 3.39 -7.68 -14.50
C ALA A 125 4.24 -7.64 -15.79
N LYS A 126 4.10 -8.69 -16.62
CA LYS A 126 4.68 -8.81 -17.97
C LYS A 126 4.63 -7.46 -18.73
N PRO A 127 5.65 -7.14 -19.55
CA PRO A 127 5.65 -5.89 -20.30
C PRO A 127 4.37 -5.73 -21.12
N LEU A 128 3.88 -4.49 -21.20
CA LEU A 128 2.71 -4.12 -21.99
C LEU A 128 2.85 -4.65 -23.42
N PRO A 129 1.75 -5.15 -24.04
CA PRO A 129 1.74 -5.50 -25.45
C PRO A 129 2.31 -4.36 -26.30
N ARG A 130 3.12 -4.66 -27.32
CA ARG A 130 3.79 -3.63 -28.16
C ARG A 130 2.84 -2.55 -28.66
N GLN A 131 1.65 -2.93 -29.09
CA GLN A 131 0.63 -1.99 -29.57
C GLN A 131 0.10 -1.01 -28.51
N TRP A 132 0.38 -1.20 -27.22
CA TRP A 132 -0.03 -0.33 -26.11
C TRP A 132 1.14 0.45 -25.50
N GLN A 133 2.38 0.20 -25.93
CA GLN A 133 3.55 0.88 -25.38
C GLN A 133 3.54 2.39 -25.67
N HIS A 134 2.88 2.80 -26.76
CA HIS A 134 2.67 4.21 -27.10
C HIS A 134 1.87 5.02 -26.06
N LEU A 135 1.20 4.34 -25.11
CA LEU A 135 0.53 5.00 -23.99
C LEU A 135 1.51 5.56 -22.96
N LEU A 136 2.76 5.07 -22.98
CA LEU A 136 3.80 5.42 -22.02
C LEU A 136 5.05 6.02 -22.67
N ILE A 137 5.34 5.61 -23.90
CA ILE A 137 6.51 6.05 -24.68
C ILE A 137 5.97 6.84 -25.87
N ASP A 138 6.51 8.04 -26.11
CA ASP A 138 6.14 8.84 -27.29
C ASP A 138 6.34 8.01 -28.58
N PRO A 139 5.35 7.96 -29.49
CA PRO A 139 5.48 7.26 -30.78
C PRO A 139 6.70 7.66 -31.63
N GLN A 140 7.29 8.82 -31.38
CA GLN A 140 8.50 9.32 -32.05
C GLN A 140 9.78 8.69 -31.50
N LEU A 141 9.75 8.13 -30.29
CA LEU A 141 10.90 7.45 -29.69
C LEU A 141 11.05 6.05 -30.27
N GLN A 142 12.30 5.66 -30.55
CA GLN A 142 12.60 4.32 -31.03
C GLN A 142 12.40 3.29 -29.90
N LEU A 143 11.49 2.35 -30.13
CA LEU A 143 11.34 1.18 -29.26
C LEU A 143 12.54 0.24 -29.49
N VAL A 144 13.15 -0.16 -28.38
CA VAL A 144 14.23 -1.15 -28.35
C VAL A 144 13.74 -2.40 -27.64
N ASP A 145 14.34 -3.55 -27.92
CA ASP A 145 14.00 -4.82 -27.25
C ASP A 145 14.62 -4.92 -25.84
N GLU A 146 14.69 -3.79 -25.12
CA GLU A 146 15.17 -3.68 -23.74
C GLU A 146 13.99 -3.67 -22.77
N PRO A 147 13.85 -4.69 -21.89
CA PRO A 147 12.77 -4.73 -20.90
C PRO A 147 12.75 -3.51 -19.96
N GLY A 148 13.92 -2.91 -19.74
CA GLY A 148 14.07 -1.70 -18.91
C GLY A 148 13.41 -0.46 -19.50
N GLN A 149 13.26 -0.37 -20.83
CA GLN A 149 12.70 0.81 -21.50
C GLN A 149 11.26 1.08 -21.05
N LEU A 150 10.41 0.04 -21.08
CA LEU A 150 9.02 0.18 -20.68
C LEU A 150 8.86 0.41 -19.18
N ALA A 151 9.69 -0.26 -18.38
CA ALA A 151 9.66 -0.12 -16.93
C ALA A 151 10.06 1.31 -16.49
N LEU A 152 11.09 1.88 -17.14
CA LEU A 152 11.51 3.26 -16.93
C LEU A 152 10.43 4.25 -17.40
N ALA A 153 9.82 4.03 -18.57
CA ALA A 153 8.74 4.88 -19.07
C ALA A 153 7.54 4.92 -18.11
N CYS A 154 7.13 3.75 -17.59
CA CYS A 154 6.11 3.63 -16.54
C CYS A 154 6.43 4.49 -15.31
N LEU A 155 7.68 4.44 -14.86
CA LEU A 155 8.15 5.15 -13.68
C LEU A 155 8.13 6.66 -13.93
N LEU A 156 8.74 7.12 -15.02
CA LEU A 156 8.82 8.53 -15.38
C LEU A 156 7.44 9.15 -15.66
N HIS A 157 6.50 8.38 -16.19
CA HIS A 157 5.12 8.85 -16.38
C HIS A 157 4.39 9.08 -15.04
N GLN A 158 4.67 8.26 -14.03
CA GLN A 158 4.06 8.42 -12.70
C GLN A 158 4.78 9.42 -11.81
N ARG A 159 6.07 9.62 -12.08
CA ARG A 159 6.96 10.50 -11.35
C ARG A 159 7.77 11.31 -12.37
N PRO A 160 7.13 12.31 -13.02
CA PRO A 160 7.84 13.19 -13.93
C PRO A 160 8.92 13.96 -13.17
N ALA A 161 10.14 13.98 -13.71
CA ALA A 161 11.26 14.68 -13.11
C ALA A 161 11.27 16.15 -13.57
N GLN A 162 11.52 17.08 -12.66
CA GLN A 162 11.77 18.47 -13.03
C GLN A 162 13.20 18.66 -13.55
N CYS A 163 14.15 17.96 -12.95
CA CYS A 163 15.56 18.10 -13.25
C CYS A 163 16.25 16.72 -13.13
N ALA A 164 16.61 16.17 -14.29
CA ALA A 164 17.35 14.93 -14.39
C ALA A 164 18.85 15.16 -14.60
N LEU A 165 19.67 14.43 -13.84
CA LEU A 165 21.12 14.39 -13.99
C LEU A 165 21.57 12.97 -14.34
N LEU A 166 22.12 12.79 -15.54
CA LEU A 166 22.67 11.53 -16.02
C LEU A 166 24.20 11.58 -15.90
N LEU A 167 24.78 10.53 -15.31
CA LEU A 167 26.21 10.47 -14.98
C LEU A 167 26.84 9.26 -15.65
N GLY A 168 27.77 9.55 -16.57
CA GLY A 168 28.43 8.56 -17.40
C GLY A 168 27.73 8.31 -18.74
N GLU A 169 28.17 7.25 -19.40
CA GLU A 169 27.64 6.85 -20.71
C GLU A 169 26.39 5.98 -20.54
N HIS A 170 25.33 6.35 -21.27
CA HIS A 170 24.05 5.66 -21.25
C HIS A 170 23.64 5.23 -22.66
N PRO A 171 22.89 4.13 -22.80
CA PRO A 171 22.24 3.81 -24.06
C PRO A 171 21.36 4.97 -24.54
N GLN A 172 21.36 5.25 -25.84
CA GLN A 172 20.59 6.36 -26.45
C GLN A 172 19.11 6.36 -26.04
N TRP A 173 18.50 5.17 -25.89
CA TRP A 173 17.10 5.07 -25.50
C TRP A 173 16.83 5.62 -24.09
N VAL A 174 17.82 5.59 -23.18
CA VAL A 174 17.70 6.13 -21.82
C VAL A 174 17.72 7.65 -21.87
N THR A 175 18.70 8.23 -22.59
CA THR A 175 18.84 9.69 -22.74
C THR A 175 17.62 10.28 -23.44
N ASP A 176 17.14 9.64 -24.50
CA ASP A 176 15.98 10.13 -25.25
C ASP A 176 14.70 10.07 -24.40
N LEU A 177 14.48 8.97 -23.67
CA LEU A 177 13.32 8.80 -22.81
C LEU A 177 13.33 9.80 -21.65
N ILE A 178 14.47 9.99 -20.98
CA ILE A 178 14.57 10.98 -19.90
C ILE A 178 14.39 12.39 -20.46
N GLY A 179 14.99 12.72 -21.59
CA GLY A 179 14.80 14.02 -22.24
C GLY A 179 13.33 14.29 -22.59
N HIS A 180 12.55 13.27 -22.91
CA HIS A 180 11.13 13.43 -23.19
C HIS A 180 10.28 13.67 -21.93
N HIS A 181 10.64 13.06 -20.80
CA HIS A 181 9.85 13.12 -19.57
C HIS A 181 10.30 14.17 -18.55
N ALA A 182 11.58 14.56 -18.58
CA ALA A 182 12.13 15.54 -17.67
C ALA A 182 11.97 16.96 -18.22
N LEU A 183 11.61 17.93 -17.36
CA LEU A 183 11.53 19.33 -17.79
C LEU A 183 12.91 19.88 -18.19
N ARG A 184 13.96 19.45 -17.49
CA ARG A 184 15.36 19.77 -17.77
C ARG A 184 16.20 18.52 -17.53
N ALA A 185 17.18 18.28 -18.40
CA ALA A 185 18.06 17.13 -18.28
C ALA A 185 19.49 17.50 -18.70
N TRP A 186 20.45 17.07 -17.89
CA TRP A 186 21.87 17.20 -18.17
C TRP A 186 22.54 15.84 -18.13
N GLN A 187 23.45 15.59 -19.05
CA GLN A 187 24.34 14.44 -19.01
C GLN A 187 25.77 14.93 -18.82
N VAL A 188 26.47 14.40 -17.83
CA VAL A 188 27.93 14.57 -17.70
C VAL A 188 28.59 13.29 -18.16
N ALA A 189 29.33 13.40 -19.26
CA ALA A 189 30.06 12.32 -19.89
C ALA A 189 31.56 12.59 -19.82
N GLU A 190 32.37 11.53 -19.69
CA GLU A 190 33.82 11.66 -19.64
C GLU A 190 34.35 12.27 -20.94
N GLY A 191 35.19 13.29 -20.82
CA GLY A 191 35.65 14.08 -21.97
C GLY A 191 36.95 14.81 -21.70
N THR A 192 37.39 15.62 -22.67
CA THR A 192 38.63 16.39 -22.53
C THR A 192 38.38 17.71 -21.77
N LEU A 193 39.44 18.29 -21.18
CA LEU A 193 39.37 19.54 -20.42
C LEU A 193 38.91 20.77 -21.23
N LEU A 194 38.77 20.65 -22.55
CA LEU A 194 38.23 21.71 -23.40
C LEU A 194 36.72 21.93 -23.18
N GLY A 195 36.02 20.97 -22.57
CA GLY A 195 34.65 21.13 -22.09
C GLY A 195 33.66 21.46 -23.21
N GLU A 196 33.33 20.47 -24.03
CA GLU A 196 32.33 20.67 -25.08
C GLU A 196 30.93 20.47 -24.53
N VAL A 197 30.03 21.40 -24.84
CA VAL A 197 28.61 21.30 -24.49
C VAL A 197 27.83 21.14 -25.78
N SER A 198 27.09 20.03 -25.88
CA SER A 198 26.21 19.73 -27.00
C SER A 198 24.78 19.52 -26.51
N ARG A 199 23.80 19.62 -27.42
CA ARG A 199 22.40 19.38 -27.11
C ARG A 199 21.87 18.24 -27.96
N GLN A 200 21.40 17.18 -27.30
CA GLN A 200 20.74 16.05 -27.93
C GLN A 200 19.28 16.03 -27.49
N GLY A 201 18.40 16.54 -28.35
CA GLY A 201 16.99 16.76 -28.01
C GLY A 201 16.82 17.70 -26.83
N ALA A 202 16.23 17.20 -25.75
CA ALA A 202 16.02 17.94 -24.50
C ALA A 202 17.15 17.77 -23.47
N VAL A 203 18.13 16.91 -23.74
CA VAL A 203 19.28 16.68 -22.85
C VAL A 203 20.47 17.54 -23.31
N SER A 204 21.04 18.30 -22.38
CA SER A 204 22.31 19.00 -22.58
C SER A 204 23.46 18.11 -22.12
N ARG A 205 24.32 17.67 -23.05
CA ARG A 205 25.49 16.83 -22.76
C ARG A 205 26.74 17.69 -22.57
N ILE A 206 27.44 17.45 -21.48
CA ILE A 206 28.70 18.09 -21.10
C ILE A 206 29.78 17.03 -21.19
N GLU A 207 30.74 17.21 -22.09
CA GLU A 207 31.88 16.31 -22.27
C GLU A 207 33.11 16.90 -21.59
N ALA A 208 33.35 16.50 -20.35
CA ALA A 208 34.43 16.99 -19.50
C ALA A 208 34.68 16.02 -18.33
N PRO A 209 35.85 16.09 -17.68
CA PRO A 209 36.10 15.29 -16.47
C PRO A 209 35.01 15.51 -15.42
N VAL A 210 34.44 14.41 -14.91
CA VAL A 210 33.28 14.44 -13.99
C VAL A 210 33.59 15.24 -12.73
N ASP A 211 34.82 15.16 -12.24
CA ASP A 211 35.33 15.86 -11.06
C ASP A 211 35.37 17.39 -11.22
N VAL A 212 35.42 17.88 -12.45
CA VAL A 212 35.38 19.30 -12.79
C VAL A 212 33.97 19.76 -13.15
N ALA A 213 33.30 19.02 -14.03
CA ALA A 213 32.03 19.45 -14.60
C ALA A 213 30.86 19.34 -13.62
N LEU A 214 30.81 18.27 -12.82
CA LEU A 214 29.67 18.00 -11.94
C LEU A 214 29.56 19.04 -10.80
N PRO A 215 30.63 19.41 -10.07
CA PRO A 215 30.53 20.45 -9.04
C PRO A 215 30.07 21.79 -9.61
N LEU A 216 30.62 22.20 -10.76
CA LEU A 216 30.24 23.46 -11.43
C LEU A 216 28.77 23.47 -11.83
N LEU A 217 28.28 22.36 -12.39
CA LEU A 217 26.87 22.23 -12.75
C LEU A 217 25.98 22.27 -11.50
N LEU A 218 26.31 21.52 -10.44
CA LEU A 218 25.53 21.50 -9.21
C LEU A 218 25.50 22.89 -8.52
N ASP A 219 26.60 23.63 -8.57
CA ASP A 219 26.66 25.00 -8.08
C ASP A 219 25.76 25.94 -8.88
N GLU A 220 25.81 25.89 -10.21
CA GLU A 220 24.94 26.70 -11.09
C GLU A 220 23.45 26.36 -10.91
N LEU A 221 23.13 25.07 -10.77
CA LEU A 221 21.76 24.63 -10.50
C LEU A 221 21.27 25.15 -9.15
N ARG A 222 22.12 25.11 -8.12
CA ARG A 222 21.79 25.63 -6.79
C ARG A 222 21.59 27.13 -6.81
N ASP A 223 22.46 27.88 -7.48
CA ASP A 223 22.36 29.34 -7.61
C ASP A 223 21.10 29.76 -8.39
N SER A 224 20.62 28.87 -9.28
CA SER A 224 19.36 29.03 -10.02
C SER A 224 18.12 28.47 -9.30
N GLU A 225 18.25 28.02 -8.05
CA GLU A 225 17.18 27.38 -7.26
C GLU A 225 16.55 26.15 -7.94
N ILE A 226 17.36 25.39 -8.69
CA ILE A 226 16.94 24.17 -9.40
C ILE A 226 17.33 22.96 -8.56
N THR A 227 16.32 22.24 -8.06
CA THR A 227 16.53 20.98 -7.35
C THR A 227 16.63 19.83 -8.35
N VAL A 228 17.70 19.04 -8.27
CA VAL A 228 17.78 17.74 -8.96
C VAL A 228 16.87 16.78 -8.22
N ASP A 229 15.92 16.16 -8.92
CA ASP A 229 14.95 15.20 -8.37
C ASP A 229 15.07 13.80 -9.02
N LEU A 230 15.87 13.68 -10.08
CA LEU A 230 16.25 12.41 -10.69
C LEU A 230 17.75 12.37 -10.98
N VAL A 231 18.44 11.36 -10.47
CA VAL A 231 19.83 11.05 -10.82
C VAL A 231 19.87 9.68 -11.48
N VAL A 232 20.58 9.54 -12.60
CA VAL A 232 20.75 8.25 -13.28
C VAL A 232 22.24 7.96 -13.44
N LEU A 233 22.69 6.86 -12.85
CA LEU A 233 24.09 6.48 -12.78
C LEU A 233 24.38 5.28 -13.68
N ALA A 234 25.36 5.42 -14.58
CA ALA A 234 25.85 4.36 -15.46
C ALA A 234 26.65 3.27 -14.71
N ALA A 235 26.95 2.17 -15.39
CA ALA A 235 27.62 1.00 -14.79
C ALA A 235 29.16 1.11 -14.70
N GLU A 236 29.79 2.18 -15.20
CA GLU A 236 31.26 2.39 -15.18
C GLU A 236 31.67 3.85 -14.89
N PRO A 237 32.89 4.11 -14.38
CA PRO A 237 33.60 3.45 -13.30
C PRO A 237 33.60 4.31 -12.02
N ASP A 238 33.90 3.67 -10.90
CA ASP A 238 34.01 4.24 -9.57
C ASP A 238 35.09 5.34 -9.48
N SER A 239 34.70 6.59 -9.80
CA SER A 239 35.55 7.76 -9.55
C SER A 239 35.33 8.24 -8.12
N PRO A 240 36.38 8.35 -7.28
CA PRO A 240 36.28 8.97 -5.96
C PRO A 240 35.65 10.38 -6.02
N ALA A 241 35.92 11.13 -7.09
CA ALA A 241 35.40 12.47 -7.27
C ALA A 241 33.89 12.50 -7.58
N LEU A 242 33.37 11.50 -8.30
CA LEU A 242 31.93 11.34 -8.48
C LEU A 242 31.23 11.12 -7.14
N ARG A 243 31.83 10.33 -6.24
CA ARG A 243 31.29 10.09 -4.89
C ARG A 243 31.29 11.35 -4.04
N GLU A 244 32.39 12.10 -4.04
CA GLU A 244 32.48 13.38 -3.32
C GLU A 244 31.46 14.40 -3.84
N ALA A 245 31.26 14.48 -5.16
CA ALA A 245 30.31 15.40 -5.75
C ALA A 245 28.85 15.01 -5.50
N LEU A 246 28.52 13.70 -5.49
CA LEU A 246 27.16 13.21 -5.26
C LEU A 246 26.76 13.18 -3.78
N GLY A 247 27.71 12.99 -2.86
CA GLY A 247 27.44 12.85 -1.43
C GLY A 247 26.55 13.96 -0.86
N PRO A 248 26.85 15.26 -1.09
CA PRO A 248 26.02 16.37 -0.62
C PRO A 248 24.61 16.36 -1.22
N LEU A 249 24.45 15.97 -2.48
CA LEU A 249 23.15 15.87 -3.13
C LEU A 249 22.31 14.75 -2.52
N LEU A 250 22.90 13.57 -2.38
CA LEU A 250 22.22 12.37 -1.90
C LEU A 250 21.96 12.36 -0.39
N THR A 251 22.66 13.17 0.40
CA THR A 251 22.46 13.27 1.87
C THR A 251 21.92 14.63 2.32
N GLY A 252 21.62 15.52 1.36
CA GLY A 252 21.10 16.85 1.61
C GLY A 252 19.63 16.88 2.02
N GLN A 253 18.96 18.01 1.79
CA GLN A 253 17.53 18.16 2.06
C GLN A 253 16.63 17.96 0.84
N ALA A 254 17.23 17.82 -0.35
CA ALA A 254 16.49 17.56 -1.58
C ALA A 254 15.94 16.13 -1.57
N GLU A 255 14.68 15.98 -1.97
CA GLU A 255 14.06 14.68 -2.17
C GLU A 255 14.12 14.30 -3.64
N GLY A 256 14.45 13.05 -3.92
CA GLY A 256 14.45 12.56 -5.29
C GLY A 256 14.70 11.07 -5.43
N LEU A 257 14.98 10.66 -6.66
CA LEU A 257 15.22 9.28 -7.02
C LEU A 257 16.59 9.14 -7.68
N LEU A 258 17.41 8.25 -7.13
CA LEU A 258 18.64 7.78 -7.75
C LEU A 258 18.37 6.45 -8.45
N LEU A 259 18.50 6.41 -9.76
CA LEU A 259 18.48 5.19 -10.57
C LEU A 259 19.90 4.76 -10.91
N VAL A 260 20.13 3.46 -10.79
CA VAL A 260 21.46 2.88 -10.84
C VAL A 260 21.45 1.71 -11.81
N ALA A 261 22.27 1.74 -12.85
CA ALA A 261 22.43 0.62 -13.77
C ALA A 261 22.90 -0.64 -13.05
N GLN A 262 22.33 -1.80 -13.40
CA GLN A 262 22.81 -3.08 -12.90
C GLN A 262 24.27 -3.30 -13.34
N GLY A 263 25.11 -3.80 -12.42
CA GLY A 263 26.54 -4.02 -12.68
C GLY A 263 27.48 -3.15 -11.84
N LEU A 264 26.95 -2.21 -11.04
CA LEU A 264 27.76 -1.45 -10.10
C LEU A 264 28.44 -2.33 -9.05
N SER A 265 29.69 -2.00 -8.73
CA SER A 265 30.48 -2.78 -7.78
C SER A 265 29.90 -2.66 -6.36
N ALA A 266 30.12 -3.70 -5.55
CA ALA A 266 29.76 -3.66 -4.13
C ALA A 266 30.48 -2.52 -3.39
N GLU A 267 31.70 -2.19 -3.82
CA GLU A 267 32.50 -1.09 -3.28
C GLU A 267 31.83 0.27 -3.53
N THR A 268 31.37 0.51 -4.76
CA THR A 268 30.70 1.77 -5.12
C THR A 268 29.35 1.91 -4.44
N THR A 269 28.61 0.80 -4.33
CA THR A 269 27.31 0.75 -3.61
C THR A 269 27.49 1.13 -2.14
N LEU A 270 28.51 0.56 -1.49
CA LEU A 270 28.87 0.85 -0.11
C LEU A 270 29.33 2.31 0.05
N ALA A 271 30.16 2.78 -0.87
CA ALA A 271 30.76 4.11 -0.78
C ALA A 271 29.76 5.25 -1.01
N LEU A 272 28.72 5.03 -1.84
CA LEU A 272 27.58 5.94 -1.97
C LEU A 272 26.60 5.86 -0.80
N GLY A 273 26.78 4.90 0.13
CA GLY A 273 25.88 4.70 1.26
C GLY A 273 24.50 4.19 0.85
N LEU A 274 24.40 3.45 -0.26
CA LEU A 274 23.13 2.94 -0.74
C LEU A 274 22.60 1.82 0.19
N PRO A 275 21.31 1.83 0.55
CA PRO A 275 20.68 0.73 1.28
C PRO A 275 20.87 -0.61 0.57
N PHE A 276 20.89 -1.69 1.35
CA PHE A 276 21.00 -3.04 0.79
C PHE A 276 19.81 -3.39 -0.12
N GLU A 277 18.61 -2.98 0.26
CA GLU A 277 17.40 -3.14 -0.54
C GLU A 277 17.12 -1.87 -1.35
N ALA A 278 16.91 -2.04 -2.66
CA ALA A 278 16.46 -0.95 -3.52
C ALA A 278 14.98 -0.63 -3.22
N ALA A 279 14.63 0.66 -3.19
CA ALA A 279 13.25 1.10 -3.04
C ALA A 279 12.40 0.75 -4.29
N ILE A 280 13.06 0.69 -5.45
CA ILE A 280 12.44 0.35 -6.74
C ILE A 280 13.36 -0.61 -7.48
N GLU A 281 12.83 -1.72 -7.99
CA GLU A 281 13.56 -2.61 -8.90
C GLU A 281 12.92 -2.57 -10.29
N LEU A 282 13.74 -2.24 -11.29
CA LEU A 282 13.37 -2.31 -12.71
C LEU A 282 14.32 -3.31 -13.41
N PRO A 283 13.92 -3.90 -14.54
CA PRO A 283 14.85 -4.64 -15.37
C PRO A 283 16.04 -3.76 -15.77
N GLY A 284 17.26 -4.12 -15.34
CA GLY A 284 18.48 -3.38 -15.64
C GLY A 284 18.75 -2.13 -14.78
N LEU A 285 17.83 -1.72 -13.89
CA LEU A 285 18.00 -0.54 -13.02
C LEU A 285 17.54 -0.81 -11.58
N ARG A 286 18.24 -0.24 -10.60
CA ARG A 286 17.83 -0.18 -9.19
C ARG A 286 17.59 1.26 -8.78
N GLY A 287 16.51 1.51 -8.06
CA GLY A 287 16.11 2.84 -7.62
C GLY A 287 16.20 3.01 -6.11
N TYR A 288 16.74 4.14 -5.67
CA TYR A 288 16.92 4.51 -4.27
C TYR A 288 16.37 5.92 -4.04
N HIS A 289 15.54 6.08 -3.01
CA HIS A 289 15.10 7.40 -2.60
C HIS A 289 16.22 8.12 -1.86
N TYR A 290 16.45 9.38 -2.19
CA TYR A 290 17.27 10.28 -1.39
C TYR A 290 16.40 11.40 -0.79
N PRO A 291 16.73 11.94 0.39
CA PRO A 291 18.00 11.78 1.09
C PRO A 291 18.26 10.36 1.65
N LEU A 292 19.47 9.85 1.41
CA LEU A 292 19.92 8.55 1.89
C LEU A 292 20.13 8.64 3.41
N VAL A 293 19.46 7.76 4.15
CA VAL A 293 19.64 7.67 5.61
C VAL A 293 21.04 7.14 5.88
N LYS A 294 21.90 7.92 6.56
CA LYS A 294 23.23 7.46 6.97
C LYS A 294 23.09 6.22 7.85
N PRO A 295 23.80 5.11 7.55
CA PRO A 295 23.88 3.99 8.48
C PRO A 295 24.56 4.47 9.77
N GLY A 296 23.81 4.55 10.88
CA GLY A 296 24.32 4.92 12.20
C GLY A 296 23.84 6.24 12.81
N ALA A 297 22.79 6.88 12.29
CA ALA A 297 22.21 8.08 12.93
C ALA A 297 21.20 7.79 14.06
N ASP A 298 20.82 6.53 14.27
CA ASP A 298 20.06 6.08 15.45
C ASP A 298 20.80 4.90 16.11
N GLN A 299 21.77 5.21 16.97
CA GLN A 299 22.16 4.42 18.15
C GLN A 299 22.57 5.37 19.28
#